data_AF-A0A2G6CL79-F1
#
_entry.id   AF-A0A2G6CL79-F1
#
_cell.length_a   1.000
_cell.length_b   1.000
_cell.length_c   1.000
_cell.angle_alpha   90.00
_cell.angle_beta   90.00
_cell.angle_gamma   90.00
#
_symmetry.space_group_name_H-M   'P 1'
#
loop_
_entity.id
_entity.type
_entity.pdbx_description
1 polymer ?
#
loop_
_entity_poly.entity_id
_entity_poly.type
_entity_poly.pdbx_seq_one_letter_code
_entity_poly.pdbx_strand_id
1 'polypeptide(L)'
;MYLVPGFFGFSTLGTLNYFCGVAAALQTSLARRGLCAEVLECSTRPTAFVKYRARHLAEQVVATGGAEVDELHFVGHSTGGLDVRQLLTPAVRLQNAELAERIGAHTRSVTLVATPHRGTPLAQFFVSLRGRETLRLLASEASTRGRLAIYAAAKVLQMVASADDLLGQDETALDMLSRHLLRNLTLDEADPVWTFLRQIAADQGAMLLLTTEWMDHFNAAVVDRESVRYGSVVTAAPPPLGRGLLDLLRRRPLTLGAGYAILHTLSAWTPTDPSSTPVPKEVLAEVRRRLPLRVCGETNDGVVPTMSQLYGELVSAVLADHADIVGQFRRSGTAQYTDWLPSGSHFDERNFARVWDDVADFIARTS
;
A
#
# COMPACT_ATOMS: atom_id res chain seq x y z
N MET A 1 -1.30 20.69 5.98
CA MET A 1 -1.68 19.31 5.60
C MET A 1 -0.51 18.38 5.78
N TYR A 2 -0.75 17.13 6.16
CA TYR A 2 0.31 16.13 6.41
C TYR A 2 0.17 14.91 5.51
N LEU A 3 1.23 14.57 4.78
CA LEU A 3 1.35 13.32 4.03
C LEU A 3 2.03 12.28 4.91
N VAL A 4 1.33 11.19 5.22
CA VAL A 4 1.78 10.17 6.17
C VAL A 4 2.14 8.89 5.41
N PRO A 5 3.43 8.51 5.36
CA PRO A 5 3.86 7.33 4.61
C PRO A 5 3.56 6.02 5.36
N GLY A 6 3.45 4.94 4.59
CA GLY A 6 3.17 3.59 5.09
C GLY A 6 4.39 2.79 5.55
N PHE A 7 4.20 1.47 5.67
CA PHE A 7 5.23 0.48 5.96
C PHE A 7 6.26 0.55 4.82
N PHE A 8 7.54 0.63 5.17
CA PHE A 8 8.63 1.02 4.25
C PHE A 8 8.62 2.47 3.76
N GLY A 9 8.07 3.41 4.53
CA GLY A 9 8.32 4.83 4.35
C GLY A 9 9.78 5.18 4.61
N PHE A 10 10.67 4.74 3.72
CA PHE A 10 11.99 5.32 3.59
C PHE A 10 11.75 6.78 3.24
N SER A 11 11.97 7.67 4.21
CA SER A 11 12.00 9.11 3.92
C SER A 11 13.04 9.38 2.82
N THR A 12 14.08 8.54 2.75
CA THR A 12 15.10 8.51 1.70
C THR A 12 15.82 7.16 1.70
N LEU A 13 15.53 6.28 0.74
CA LEU A 13 16.46 5.20 0.38
C LEU A 13 17.48 5.83 -0.58
N GLY A 14 18.48 6.52 -0.03
CA GLY A 14 19.38 7.37 -0.81
C GLY A 14 18.67 8.64 -1.32
N THR A 15 18.59 8.83 -2.64
CA THR A 15 18.03 10.03 -3.31
C THR A 15 16.52 9.97 -3.61
N LEU A 16 15.82 8.93 -3.16
CA LEU A 16 14.42 8.67 -3.52
C LEU A 16 13.46 9.14 -2.41
N ASN A 17 12.61 10.12 -2.72
CA ASN A 17 11.52 10.57 -1.86
C ASN A 17 10.35 9.58 -1.90
N TYR A 18 9.69 9.34 -0.77
CA TYR A 18 8.53 8.43 -0.71
C TYR A 18 7.37 8.93 -1.57
N PHE A 19 6.99 10.19 -1.38
CA PHE A 19 5.94 10.87 -2.12
C PHE A 19 6.55 11.64 -3.31
N CYS A 20 6.55 11.02 -4.48
CA CYS A 20 7.16 11.58 -5.68
C CYS A 20 6.22 12.55 -6.40
N GLY A 21 6.19 13.81 -5.95
CA GLY A 21 5.42 14.90 -6.59
C GLY A 21 3.97 15.01 -6.13
N VAL A 22 3.59 14.25 -5.09
CA VAL A 22 2.25 14.32 -4.47
C VAL A 22 2.02 15.69 -3.84
N ALA A 23 2.98 16.19 -3.07
CA ALA A 23 2.87 17.51 -2.43
C ALA A 23 2.64 18.62 -3.47
N ALA A 24 3.44 18.64 -4.53
CA ALA A 24 3.30 19.60 -5.62
C ALA A 24 1.94 19.48 -6.36
N ALA A 25 1.47 18.25 -6.59
CA ALA A 25 0.16 18.02 -7.23
C ALA A 25 -0.99 18.54 -6.37
N LEU A 26 -0.99 18.25 -5.08
CA LEU A 26 -2.00 18.73 -4.13
C LEU A 26 -1.97 20.25 -4.01
N GLN A 27 -0.80 20.86 -3.82
CA GLN A 27 -0.65 22.32 -3.72
C GLN A 27 -1.17 23.02 -4.99
N THR A 28 -0.79 22.52 -6.17
CA THR A 28 -1.28 23.06 -7.45
C THR A 28 -2.79 22.94 -7.55
N SER A 29 -3.33 21.77 -7.20
CA SER A 29 -4.76 21.49 -7.30
C SER A 29 -5.61 22.32 -6.34
N LEU A 30 -5.14 22.52 -5.11
CA LEU A 30 -5.81 23.35 -4.10
C LEU A 30 -5.69 24.84 -4.41
N ALA A 31 -4.55 25.28 -4.94
CA ALA A 31 -4.38 26.67 -5.39
C ALA A 31 -5.37 27.02 -6.51
N ARG A 32 -5.66 26.10 -7.44
CA ARG A 32 -6.72 26.29 -8.45
C ARG A 32 -8.12 26.49 -7.86
N ARG A 33 -8.33 26.04 -6.62
CA ARG A 33 -9.58 26.17 -5.86
C ARG A 33 -9.55 27.35 -4.88
N GLY A 34 -8.51 28.19 -4.92
CA GLY A 34 -8.36 29.35 -4.04
C GLY A 34 -7.87 29.01 -2.63
N LEU A 35 -7.43 27.76 -2.39
CA LEU A 35 -6.93 27.31 -1.10
C LEU A 35 -5.40 27.35 -1.07
N CYS A 36 -4.84 28.11 -0.14
CA CYS A 36 -3.41 28.10 0.14
C CYS A 36 -3.14 27.08 1.24
N ALA A 37 -2.48 25.98 0.90
CA ALA A 37 -2.22 24.91 1.85
C ALA A 37 -0.73 24.55 1.87
N GLU A 38 -0.17 24.57 3.07
CA GLU A 38 1.15 24.01 3.33
C GLU A 38 1.05 22.48 3.36
N VAL A 39 1.87 21.79 2.57
CA VAL A 39 1.95 20.32 2.54
C VAL A 39 3.28 19.89 3.17
N LEU A 40 3.19 19.12 4.24
CA LEU A 40 4.34 18.59 4.96
C LEU A 40 4.38 17.08 4.82
N GLU A 41 5.51 16.54 4.38
CA GLU A 41 5.76 15.10 4.33
C GLU A 41 6.27 14.62 5.70
N CYS A 42 5.54 13.72 6.33
CA CYS A 42 5.95 13.11 7.60
C CYS A 42 7.03 12.06 7.38
N SER A 43 7.79 11.80 8.43
CA SER A 43 8.65 10.63 8.50
C SER A 43 7.91 9.54 9.25
N THR A 44 8.18 8.28 8.94
CA THR A 44 7.61 7.16 9.68
C THR A 44 8.73 6.40 10.38
N ARG A 45 8.36 5.59 11.36
CA ARG A 45 9.21 4.54 11.90
C ARG A 45 8.76 3.24 11.24
N PRO A 46 9.42 2.80 10.15
CA PRO A 46 8.84 1.79 9.25
C PRO A 46 8.41 0.53 9.97
N THR A 47 9.10 0.14 11.04
CA THR A 47 9.00 -1.17 11.69
C THR A 47 8.24 -1.13 13.02
N ALA A 48 7.81 0.06 13.44
CA ALA A 48 7.17 0.26 14.73
C ALA A 48 5.67 -0.05 14.68
N PHE A 49 5.10 -0.45 15.81
CA PHE A 49 3.65 -0.63 15.95
C PHE A 49 2.88 0.66 15.63
N VAL A 50 1.67 0.53 15.08
CA VAL A 50 0.78 1.65 14.70
C VAL A 50 0.64 2.67 15.84
N LYS A 51 0.50 2.23 17.10
CA LYS A 51 0.45 3.15 18.26
C LYS A 51 1.68 4.05 18.41
N TYR A 52 2.88 3.53 18.12
CA TYR A 52 4.12 4.30 18.20
C TYR A 52 4.30 5.20 16.98
N ARG A 53 3.83 4.76 15.80
CA ARG A 53 3.82 5.57 14.58
C ARG A 53 2.82 6.73 14.70
N ALA A 54 1.63 6.49 15.23
CA ALA A 54 0.63 7.53 15.54
C ALA A 54 1.15 8.55 16.56
N ARG A 55 1.87 8.10 17.59
CA ARG A 55 2.56 9.01 18.52
C ARG A 55 3.61 9.86 17.83
N HIS A 56 4.47 9.24 17.02
CA HIS A 56 5.51 9.95 16.26
C HIS A 56 4.90 10.98 15.31
N LEU A 57 3.79 10.62 14.65
CA LEU A 57 2.99 11.55 13.83
C LEU A 57 2.50 12.74 14.67
N ALA A 58 1.94 12.52 15.86
CA ALA A 58 1.51 13.60 16.75
C ALA A 58 2.66 14.55 17.12
N GLU A 59 3.84 13.99 17.44
CA GLU A 59 5.04 14.76 17.75
C GLU A 59 5.47 15.63 16.56
N GLN A 60 5.39 15.12 15.33
CA GLN A 60 5.70 15.89 14.12
C GLN A 60 4.70 17.00 13.84
N VAL A 61 3.40 16.75 14.04
CA VAL A 61 2.36 17.77 13.90
C VAL A 61 2.62 18.94 14.86
N VAL A 62 2.99 18.66 16.10
CA VAL A 62 3.36 19.71 17.07
C VAL A 62 4.63 20.44 16.66
N ALA A 63 5.69 19.70 16.30
CA ALA A 63 6.98 20.29 15.99
C ALA A 63 6.93 21.25 14.80
N THR A 64 5.94 21.09 13.92
CA THR A 64 5.71 21.93 12.74
C THR A 64 4.61 22.98 12.95
N GLY A 65 4.08 23.12 14.18
CA GLY A 65 3.06 24.11 14.53
C GLY A 65 1.63 23.75 14.13
N GLY A 66 1.40 22.57 13.55
CA GLY A 66 0.07 22.14 13.09
C GLY A 66 -0.96 21.99 14.21
N ALA A 67 -0.53 21.86 15.47
CA ALA A 67 -1.47 21.83 16.59
C ALA A 67 -2.13 23.19 16.89
N GLU A 68 -1.66 24.27 16.27
CA GLU A 68 -2.12 25.65 16.50
C GLU A 68 -2.81 26.27 15.26
N VAL A 69 -3.00 25.49 14.19
CA VAL A 69 -3.66 25.99 12.97
C VAL A 69 -5.16 25.75 13.01
N ASP A 70 -5.93 26.57 12.28
CA ASP A 70 -7.40 26.46 12.27
C ASP A 70 -7.89 25.13 11.67
N GLU A 71 -7.23 24.66 10.60
CA GLU A 71 -7.61 23.47 9.85
C GLU A 71 -6.44 22.53 9.55
N LEU A 72 -6.66 21.26 9.88
CA LEU A 72 -5.75 20.16 9.57
C LEU A 72 -6.39 19.17 8.61
N HIS A 73 -5.56 18.68 7.68
CA HIS A 73 -5.92 17.58 6.80
C HIS A 73 -4.78 16.58 6.73
N PHE A 74 -5.14 15.30 6.72
CA PHE A 74 -4.19 14.19 6.63
C PHE A 74 -4.42 13.39 5.36
N VAL A 75 -3.34 12.97 4.72
CA VAL A 75 -3.34 11.99 3.64
C VAL A 75 -2.43 10.85 4.06
N GLY A 76 -3.01 9.71 4.42
CA GLY A 76 -2.26 8.52 4.83
C GLY A 76 -2.19 7.49 3.72
N HIS A 77 -0.99 7.13 3.28
CA HIS A 77 -0.79 6.05 2.31
C HIS A 77 -0.52 4.72 3.01
N SER A 78 -1.11 3.63 2.52
CA SER A 78 -0.92 2.28 3.05
C SER A 78 -1.13 2.29 4.57
N THR A 79 -0.19 1.77 5.36
CA THR A 79 -0.30 1.77 6.83
C THR A 79 -0.21 3.15 7.48
N GLY A 80 0.18 4.21 6.75
CA GLY A 80 0.12 5.59 7.22
C GLY A 80 -1.33 6.04 7.47
N GLY A 81 -2.29 5.50 6.72
CA GLY A 81 -3.71 5.71 6.98
C GLY A 81 -4.17 5.11 8.32
N LEU A 82 -3.58 3.98 8.75
CA LEU A 82 -3.86 3.39 10.06
C LEU A 82 -3.29 4.25 11.19
N ASP A 83 -2.12 4.87 10.99
CA ASP A 83 -1.53 5.77 11.99
C ASP A 83 -2.41 6.99 12.21
N VAL A 84 -2.94 7.57 11.12
CA VAL A 84 -3.87 8.71 11.19
C VAL A 84 -5.16 8.33 11.91
N ARG A 85 -5.76 7.18 11.57
CA ARG A 85 -6.95 6.69 12.28
C ARG A 85 -6.69 6.50 13.77
N GLN A 86 -5.55 5.90 14.13
CA GLN A 86 -5.15 5.69 15.52
C GLN A 86 -4.90 7.00 16.27
N LEU A 87 -4.32 8.01 15.61
CA LEU A 87 -4.09 9.34 16.17
C LEU A 87 -5.40 10.07 16.47
N LEU A 88 -6.37 10.01 15.54
CA LEU A 88 -7.60 10.78 15.61
C LEU A 88 -8.72 10.12 16.43
N THR A 89 -8.54 8.86 16.83
CA THR A 89 -9.49 8.14 17.67
C THR A 89 -9.75 8.91 18.97
N PRO A 90 -11.01 9.30 19.25
CA PRO A 90 -11.38 9.97 20.49
C PRO A 90 -10.99 9.16 21.72
N ALA A 91 -10.58 9.85 22.80
CA ALA A 91 -10.18 9.23 24.07
C ALA A 91 -9.08 8.15 23.95
N VAL A 92 -8.31 8.14 22.85
CA VAL A 92 -7.17 7.24 22.71
C VAL A 92 -6.15 7.52 23.82
N ARG A 93 -5.72 6.47 24.52
CA ARG A 93 -4.62 6.58 25.49
C ARG A 93 -3.27 6.63 24.78
N LEU A 94 -3.05 7.70 24.03
CA LEU A 94 -1.69 8.11 23.66
C LEU A 94 -1.03 8.72 24.90
N GLN A 95 0.30 8.64 25.01
CA GLN A 95 1.03 9.21 26.16
C GLN A 95 0.78 10.72 26.35
N ASN A 96 0.24 11.39 25.32
CA ASN A 96 -0.23 12.77 25.38
C ASN A 96 -1.65 12.87 24.78
N ALA A 97 -2.66 12.46 25.55
CA ALA A 97 -4.06 12.40 25.11
C ALA A 97 -4.64 13.79 24.80
N GLU A 98 -4.26 14.82 25.55
CA GLU A 98 -4.69 16.21 25.32
C GLU A 98 -4.23 16.73 23.95
N LEU A 99 -3.00 16.39 23.56
CA LEU A 99 -2.48 16.74 22.25
C LEU A 99 -3.23 16.05 21.12
N ALA A 100 -3.49 14.74 21.25
CA ALA A 100 -4.23 14.00 20.25
C ALA A 100 -5.66 14.55 20.09
N GLU A 101 -6.27 14.96 21.20
CA GLU A 101 -7.59 15.60 21.20
C GLU A 101 -7.57 16.95 20.48
N ARG A 102 -6.56 17.79 20.76
CA ARG A 102 -6.35 19.07 20.03
C ARG A 102 -6.18 18.86 18.53
N ILE A 103 -5.29 17.96 18.12
CA ILE A 103 -5.09 17.62 16.70
C ILE A 103 -6.41 17.15 16.08
N GLY A 104 -7.14 16.28 16.78
CA GLY A 104 -8.45 15.78 16.37
C GLY A 104 -9.49 16.88 16.19
N ALA A 105 -9.51 17.89 17.07
CA ALA A 105 -10.45 19.00 17.02
C ALA A 105 -10.24 19.94 15.81
N HIS A 106 -8.98 20.12 15.39
CA HIS A 106 -8.62 20.93 14.21
C HIS A 106 -8.68 20.14 12.90
N THR A 107 -8.78 18.81 12.96
CA THR A 107 -8.82 17.99 11.75
C THR A 107 -10.18 18.08 11.06
N ARG A 108 -10.17 18.44 9.78
CA ARG A 108 -11.38 18.52 8.93
C ARG A 108 -11.55 17.31 8.04
N SER A 109 -10.45 16.79 7.48
CA SER A 109 -10.52 15.64 6.59
C SER A 109 -9.31 14.72 6.65
N VAL A 110 -9.57 13.46 6.32
CA VAL A 110 -8.59 12.39 6.22
C VAL A 110 -8.81 11.65 4.91
N THR A 111 -7.77 11.61 4.08
CA THR A 111 -7.75 10.78 2.87
C THR A 111 -6.87 9.55 3.10
N LEU A 112 -7.44 8.36 2.90
CA LEU A 112 -6.82 7.07 3.13
C LEU A 112 -6.52 6.45 1.77
N VAL A 113 -5.24 6.38 1.40
CA VAL A 113 -4.80 5.98 0.06
C VAL A 113 -4.26 4.56 0.14
N ALA A 114 -4.93 3.60 -0.51
CA ALA A 114 -4.54 2.19 -0.53
C ALA A 114 -4.29 1.59 0.87
N THR A 115 -5.02 2.04 1.89
CA THR A 115 -4.80 1.63 3.28
C THR A 115 -5.39 0.24 3.57
N PRO A 116 -4.67 -0.70 4.19
CA PRO A 116 -5.18 -2.04 4.47
C PRO A 116 -6.12 -2.05 5.70
N HIS A 117 -7.33 -1.49 5.59
CA HIS A 117 -8.27 -1.40 6.72
C HIS A 117 -8.75 -2.75 7.27
N ARG A 118 -8.73 -3.79 6.43
CA ARG A 118 -9.10 -5.18 6.78
C ARG A 118 -7.88 -6.10 6.73
N GLY A 119 -6.68 -5.51 6.69
CA GLY A 119 -5.43 -6.24 6.56
C GLY A 119 -5.10 -6.63 5.12
N THR A 120 -3.98 -7.31 4.99
CA THR A 120 -3.55 -7.93 3.75
C THR A 120 -3.17 -9.39 4.01
N PRO A 121 -3.64 -10.33 3.19
CA PRO A 121 -3.26 -11.73 3.29
C PRO A 121 -1.75 -11.95 3.12
N LEU A 122 -1.07 -11.04 2.42
CA LEU A 122 0.38 -11.00 2.30
C LEU A 122 1.07 -11.00 3.68
N ALA A 123 0.50 -10.28 4.65
CA ALA A 123 1.03 -10.20 6.00
C ALA A 123 0.86 -11.52 6.76
N GLN A 124 -0.31 -12.16 6.61
CA GLN A 124 -0.58 -13.47 7.21
C GLN A 124 0.35 -14.55 6.64
N PHE A 125 0.65 -14.48 5.33
CA PHE A 125 1.65 -15.33 4.70
C PHE A 125 3.03 -15.16 5.37
N PHE A 126 3.53 -13.94 5.51
CA PHE A 126 4.87 -13.70 6.06
C PHE A 126 5.02 -14.06 7.55
N VAL A 127 3.92 -14.05 8.31
CA VAL A 127 3.89 -14.48 9.70
C VAL A 127 3.86 -16.01 9.85
N SER A 128 3.31 -16.73 8.86
CA SER A 128 3.23 -18.19 8.88
C SER A 128 4.60 -18.86 8.98
N LEU A 129 4.70 -20.05 9.61
CA LEU A 129 5.98 -20.77 9.74
C LEU A 129 6.68 -21.00 8.37
N ARG A 130 5.89 -21.32 7.33
CA ARG A 130 6.37 -21.52 5.97
C ARG A 130 6.84 -20.20 5.33
N GLY A 131 6.11 -19.11 5.52
CA GLY A 131 6.51 -17.78 5.04
C GLY A 131 7.76 -17.26 5.74
N ARG A 132 7.89 -17.48 7.05
CA ARG A 132 9.09 -17.15 7.84
C ARG A 132 10.33 -17.89 7.36
N GLU A 133 10.23 -19.19 7.14
CA GLU A 133 11.34 -20.01 6.62
C GLU A 133 11.72 -19.57 5.20
N THR A 134 10.73 -19.29 4.36
CA THR A 134 10.95 -18.80 2.99
C THR A 134 11.62 -17.43 2.97
N LEU A 135 11.14 -16.48 3.77
CA LEU A 135 11.77 -15.16 3.93
C LEU A 135 13.20 -15.27 4.45
N ARG A 136 13.47 -16.14 5.43
CA ARG A 136 14.84 -16.36 5.94
C ARG A 136 15.76 -16.93 4.88
N LEU A 137 15.27 -17.88 4.07
CA LEU A 137 16.03 -18.43 2.95
C LEU A 137 16.31 -17.35 1.89
N LEU A 138 15.29 -16.57 1.51
CA LEU A 138 15.41 -15.44 0.57
C LEU A 138 16.38 -14.37 1.08
N ALA A 139 16.30 -14.03 2.37
CA ALA A 139 17.08 -12.98 3.01
C ALA A 139 18.53 -13.40 3.36
N SER A 140 18.86 -14.70 3.32
CA SER A 140 20.19 -15.18 3.66
C SER A 140 21.22 -14.84 2.58
N GLU A 141 22.46 -14.52 2.97
CA GLU A 141 23.60 -14.37 2.06
C GLU A 141 23.93 -15.65 1.27
N ALA A 142 23.30 -16.79 1.59
CA ALA A 142 23.45 -18.03 0.84
C ALA A 142 22.51 -18.09 -0.38
N SER A 143 21.45 -17.26 -0.43
CA SER A 143 20.51 -17.18 -1.54
C SER A 143 21.15 -16.60 -2.81
N THR A 144 22.13 -15.73 -2.66
CA THR A 144 22.94 -15.15 -3.75
C THR A 144 23.81 -16.18 -4.49
N ARG A 145 23.98 -17.41 -3.96
CA ARG A 145 24.68 -18.51 -4.67
C ARG A 145 23.81 -19.26 -5.70
N GLY A 146 22.74 -18.63 -6.18
CA GLY A 146 21.88 -19.09 -7.28
C GLY A 146 20.92 -20.22 -6.92
N ARG A 147 21.41 -21.32 -6.32
CA ARG A 147 20.59 -22.52 -6.03
C ARG A 147 19.58 -22.34 -4.91
N LEU A 148 19.95 -21.62 -3.84
CA LEU A 148 19.03 -21.36 -2.71
C LEU A 148 17.93 -20.36 -3.08
N ALA A 149 18.25 -19.30 -3.84
CA ALA A 149 17.24 -18.36 -4.33
C ALA A 149 16.29 -19.01 -5.34
N ILE A 150 16.80 -19.85 -6.25
CA ILE A 150 15.97 -20.67 -7.15
C ILE A 150 15.06 -21.60 -6.34
N TYR A 151 15.58 -22.27 -5.31
CA TYR A 151 14.78 -23.12 -4.42
C TYR A 151 13.71 -22.33 -3.64
N ALA A 152 14.06 -21.14 -3.14
CA ALA A 152 13.13 -20.28 -2.43
C ALA A 152 12.04 -19.72 -3.36
N ALA A 153 12.40 -19.29 -4.57
CA ALA A 153 11.46 -18.89 -5.61
C ALA A 153 10.56 -20.06 -6.03
N ALA A 154 11.10 -21.26 -6.19
CA ALA A 154 10.34 -22.48 -6.47
C ALA A 154 9.38 -22.85 -5.32
N LYS A 155 9.79 -22.65 -4.06
CA LYS A 155 8.92 -22.81 -2.90
C LYS A 155 7.77 -21.80 -2.89
N VAL A 156 8.04 -20.54 -3.17
CA VAL A 156 7.00 -19.51 -3.30
C VAL A 156 6.04 -19.89 -4.43
N LEU A 157 6.55 -20.25 -5.61
CA LEU A 157 5.74 -20.74 -6.74
C LEU A 157 4.90 -21.96 -6.37
N GLN A 158 5.47 -22.96 -5.72
CA GLN A 158 4.76 -24.17 -5.32
C GLN A 158 3.64 -23.87 -4.31
N MET A 159 3.88 -22.95 -3.37
CA MET A 159 2.86 -22.52 -2.41
C MET A 159 1.76 -21.69 -3.05
N VAL A 160 2.11 -20.87 -4.04
CA VAL A 160 1.15 -20.13 -4.86
C VAL A 160 0.33 -21.09 -5.72
N ALA A 161 0.93 -22.13 -6.30
CA ALA A 161 0.22 -23.19 -7.03
C ALA A 161 -0.74 -23.97 -6.14
N SER A 162 -0.33 -24.31 -4.91
CA SER A 162 -1.24 -24.94 -3.95
C SER A 162 -2.40 -24.02 -3.51
N ALA A 163 -2.24 -22.70 -3.60
CA ALA A 163 -3.34 -21.77 -3.37
C ALA A 163 -4.30 -21.72 -4.59
N ASP A 164 -3.77 -21.89 -5.81
CA ASP A 164 -4.53 -21.93 -7.07
C ASP A 164 -5.35 -23.24 -7.22
N ASP A 165 -4.78 -24.38 -6.81
CA ASP A 165 -5.45 -25.69 -6.76
C ASP A 165 -6.69 -25.68 -5.84
N LEU A 166 -6.67 -24.82 -4.81
CA LEU A 166 -7.79 -24.57 -3.89
C LEU A 166 -8.85 -23.60 -4.47
N LEU A 167 -8.48 -22.83 -5.50
CA LEU A 167 -9.34 -21.87 -6.21
C LEU A 167 -9.98 -22.46 -7.48
N GLY A 168 -9.69 -23.72 -7.83
CA GLY A 168 -10.30 -24.42 -8.96
C GLY A 168 -9.98 -23.80 -10.33
N GLN A 169 -8.88 -23.05 -10.44
CA GLN A 169 -8.39 -22.49 -11.70
C GLN A 169 -7.52 -23.54 -12.39
N ASP A 170 -7.94 -24.03 -13.56
CA ASP A 170 -7.20 -25.05 -14.30
C ASP A 170 -5.77 -24.58 -14.66
N GLU A 171 -4.83 -25.50 -14.43
CA GLU A 171 -3.40 -25.43 -14.68
C GLU A 171 -3.02 -24.71 -15.99
N THR A 172 -2.26 -23.60 -15.92
CA THR A 172 -1.37 -23.16 -17.02
C THR A 172 -0.47 -21.98 -16.68
N ALA A 173 -0.91 -21.10 -15.78
CA ALA A 173 -0.30 -19.82 -15.48
C ALA A 173 1.00 -19.90 -14.66
N LEU A 174 0.93 -20.61 -13.53
CA LEU A 174 2.04 -20.83 -12.62
C LEU A 174 3.16 -21.68 -13.23
N ASP A 175 2.80 -22.61 -14.09
CA ASP A 175 3.76 -23.42 -14.85
C ASP A 175 4.51 -22.63 -15.92
N MET A 176 3.92 -21.56 -16.46
CA MET A 176 4.64 -20.63 -17.32
C MET A 176 5.59 -19.76 -16.51
N LEU A 177 5.15 -19.25 -15.36
CA LEU A 177 5.97 -18.44 -14.47
C LEU A 177 7.15 -19.26 -13.91
N SER A 178 6.92 -20.51 -13.50
CA SER A 178 7.96 -21.42 -12.99
C SER A 178 9.02 -21.71 -14.06
N ARG A 179 8.61 -22.09 -15.27
CA ARG A 179 9.54 -22.42 -16.38
C ARG A 179 10.35 -21.21 -16.84
N HIS A 180 9.79 -20.00 -16.80
CA HIS A 180 10.48 -18.79 -17.23
C HIS A 180 11.39 -18.20 -16.14
N LEU A 181 10.95 -18.23 -14.88
CA LEU A 181 11.75 -17.80 -13.73
C LEU A 181 12.98 -18.70 -13.53
N LEU A 182 12.82 -20.01 -13.60
CA LEU A 182 13.91 -20.97 -13.39
C LEU A 182 15.01 -20.89 -14.47
N ARG A 183 14.70 -20.42 -15.68
CA ARG A 183 15.67 -20.34 -16.80
C ARG A 183 16.45 -19.02 -16.87
N ASN A 184 15.87 -17.90 -16.45
CA ASN A 184 16.38 -16.56 -16.79
C ASN A 184 16.58 -15.61 -15.59
N LEU A 185 16.40 -16.05 -14.34
CA LEU A 185 16.72 -15.24 -13.16
C LEU A 185 18.25 -15.13 -13.00
N THR A 186 18.83 -14.07 -13.56
CA THR A 186 20.14 -13.58 -13.12
C THR A 186 19.96 -12.82 -11.82
N LEU A 187 20.49 -13.41 -10.74
CA LEU A 187 20.36 -12.91 -9.38
C LEU A 187 21.55 -12.02 -9.06
N ASP A 188 21.36 -10.70 -9.14
CA ASP A 188 22.34 -9.72 -8.67
C ASP A 188 22.03 -9.35 -7.21
N GLU A 189 23.06 -9.30 -6.37
CA GLU A 189 22.96 -8.93 -4.95
C GLU A 189 22.53 -7.46 -4.77
N ALA A 190 22.77 -6.63 -5.78
CA ALA A 190 22.34 -5.24 -5.83
C ALA A 190 20.88 -5.06 -6.28
N ASP A 191 20.14 -6.14 -6.60
CA ASP A 191 18.75 -6.01 -7.05
C ASP A 191 17.86 -5.46 -5.91
N PRO A 192 17.12 -4.38 -6.17
CA PRO A 192 16.28 -3.76 -5.14
C PRO A 192 15.20 -4.68 -4.56
N VAL A 193 14.76 -5.72 -5.30
CA VAL A 193 13.81 -6.72 -4.79
C VAL A 193 14.37 -7.50 -3.60
N TRP A 194 15.67 -7.83 -3.62
CA TRP A 194 16.30 -8.55 -2.51
C TRP A 194 16.47 -7.70 -1.27
N THR A 195 16.73 -6.40 -1.46
CA THR A 195 16.74 -5.43 -0.36
C THR A 195 15.36 -5.33 0.27
N PHE A 196 14.31 -5.24 -0.55
CA PHE A 196 12.92 -5.22 -0.09
C PHE A 196 12.53 -6.48 0.69
N LEU A 197 12.81 -7.68 0.15
CA LEU A 197 12.53 -8.95 0.84
C LEU A 197 13.32 -9.12 2.14
N ARG A 198 14.58 -8.67 2.18
CA ARG A 198 15.41 -8.67 3.41
C ARG A 198 14.81 -7.78 4.49
N GLN A 199 14.30 -6.61 4.12
CA GLN A 199 13.65 -5.69 5.05
C GLN A 199 12.32 -6.25 5.57
N ILE A 200 11.50 -6.88 4.72
CA ILE A 200 10.31 -7.62 5.17
C ILE A 200 10.69 -8.73 6.15
N ALA A 201 11.76 -9.48 5.86
CA ALA A 201 12.21 -10.58 6.71
C ALA A 201 12.71 -10.10 8.09
N ALA A 202 13.37 -8.95 8.15
CA ALA A 202 13.87 -8.36 9.39
C ALA A 202 12.73 -7.87 10.31
N ASP A 203 11.63 -7.38 9.74
CA ASP A 203 10.61 -6.63 10.46
C ASP A 203 9.25 -7.34 10.59
N GLN A 204 9.29 -8.58 11.04
CA GLN A 204 8.08 -9.42 11.19
C GLN A 204 7.06 -8.91 12.22
N GLY A 205 7.48 -8.05 13.15
CA GLY A 205 6.60 -7.48 14.18
C GLY A 205 5.53 -6.54 13.63
N ALA A 206 5.84 -5.80 12.57
CA ALA A 206 4.88 -4.91 11.92
C ALA A 206 3.98 -5.66 10.94
N MET A 207 4.45 -6.77 10.35
CA MET A 207 3.61 -7.65 9.52
C MET A 207 2.49 -8.31 10.31
N LEU A 208 2.72 -8.67 11.58
CA LEU A 208 1.65 -9.15 12.46
C LEU A 208 0.47 -8.17 12.57
N LEU A 209 0.71 -6.87 12.39
CA LEU A 209 -0.31 -5.83 12.55
C LEU A 209 -1.14 -5.60 11.29
N LEU A 210 -0.79 -6.27 10.20
CA LEU A 210 -1.52 -6.16 8.94
C LEU A 210 -2.25 -7.46 8.61
N THR A 211 -2.24 -8.47 9.50
CA THR A 211 -3.10 -9.64 9.30
C THR A 211 -4.56 -9.23 9.44
N THR A 212 -5.45 -9.99 8.82
CA THR A 212 -6.90 -9.75 8.85
C THR A 212 -7.42 -9.79 10.29
N GLU A 213 -6.94 -10.74 11.11
CA GLU A 213 -7.37 -10.91 12.49
C GLU A 213 -6.95 -9.74 13.39
N TRP A 214 -5.74 -9.21 13.21
CA TRP A 214 -5.32 -8.04 13.98
C TRP A 214 -6.10 -6.80 13.58
N MET A 215 -6.43 -6.67 12.29
CA MET A 215 -7.20 -5.55 11.77
C MET A 215 -8.65 -5.53 12.25
N ASP A 216 -9.26 -6.69 12.50
CA ASP A 216 -10.55 -6.77 13.18
C ASP A 216 -10.48 -6.20 14.61
N HIS A 217 -9.45 -6.59 15.37
CA HIS A 217 -9.22 -6.01 16.71
C HIS A 217 -8.92 -4.51 16.65
N PHE A 218 -8.15 -4.07 15.66
CA PHE A 218 -7.86 -2.66 15.44
C PHE A 218 -9.14 -1.88 15.17
N ASN A 219 -9.98 -2.34 14.24
CA ASN A 219 -11.24 -1.67 13.89
C ASN A 219 -12.25 -1.66 15.04
N ALA A 220 -12.20 -2.63 15.96
CA ALA A 220 -13.01 -2.61 17.18
C ALA A 220 -12.52 -1.56 18.21
N ALA A 221 -11.24 -1.22 18.21
CA ALA A 221 -10.63 -0.30 19.18
C ALA A 221 -10.42 1.12 18.65
N VAL A 222 -10.36 1.29 17.33
CA VAL A 222 -10.04 2.54 16.63
C VAL A 222 -11.29 3.02 15.94
N VAL A 223 -11.94 4.01 16.55
CA VAL A 223 -13.18 4.60 16.09
C VAL A 223 -12.95 5.95 15.44
N ASP A 224 -13.76 6.25 14.43
CA ASP A 224 -13.70 7.53 13.74
C ASP A 224 -14.19 8.67 14.63
N ARG A 225 -13.62 9.86 14.43
CA ARG A 225 -14.10 11.09 15.04
C ARG A 225 -15.22 11.67 14.17
N GLU A 226 -16.40 11.89 14.75
CA GLU A 226 -17.59 12.35 14.01
C GLU A 226 -17.40 13.68 13.28
N SER A 227 -16.56 14.58 13.82
CA SER A 227 -16.27 15.89 13.21
C SER A 227 -15.33 15.82 12.01
N VAL A 228 -14.75 14.66 11.70
CA VAL A 228 -13.76 14.47 10.65
C VAL A 228 -14.39 13.74 9.46
N ARG A 229 -14.16 14.25 8.26
CA ARG A 229 -14.56 13.55 7.03
C ARG A 229 -13.49 12.57 6.59
N TYR A 230 -13.85 11.29 6.49
CA TYR A 230 -12.97 10.23 6.02
C TYR A 230 -13.31 9.85 4.58
N GLY A 231 -12.29 9.78 3.72
CA GLY A 231 -12.43 9.32 2.36
C GLY A 231 -11.30 8.37 1.97
N SER A 232 -11.56 7.48 1.01
CA SER A 232 -10.60 6.50 0.52
C SER A 232 -10.29 6.68 -0.96
N VAL A 233 -9.01 6.54 -1.30
CA VAL A 233 -8.53 6.35 -2.67
C VAL A 233 -8.18 4.88 -2.83
N VAL A 234 -8.88 4.24 -3.77
CA VAL A 234 -8.77 2.81 -4.03
C VAL A 234 -7.95 2.57 -5.29
N THR A 235 -7.01 1.64 -5.19
CA THR A 235 -6.14 1.17 -6.26
C THR A 235 -6.45 -0.28 -6.58
N ALA A 236 -6.24 -0.64 -7.84
CA ALA A 236 -6.26 -2.02 -8.29
C ALA A 236 -5.24 -2.16 -9.42
N ALA A 237 -4.53 -3.27 -9.44
CA ALA A 237 -3.54 -3.56 -10.45
C ALA A 237 -4.01 -4.75 -11.31
N PRO A 238 -3.59 -4.85 -12.59
CA PRO A 238 -3.94 -5.98 -13.42
C PRO A 238 -3.37 -7.30 -12.86
N PRO A 239 -4.11 -8.42 -12.92
CA PRO A 239 -3.55 -9.69 -12.53
C PRO A 239 -2.32 -10.02 -13.41
N PRO A 240 -1.31 -10.72 -12.87
CA PRO A 240 -0.09 -11.03 -13.62
C PRO A 240 -0.29 -12.04 -14.76
N LEU A 241 -1.53 -12.39 -15.13
CA LEU A 241 -1.86 -13.44 -16.10
C LEU A 241 -2.31 -12.89 -17.46
N GLY A 242 -1.92 -13.58 -18.54
CA GLY A 242 -2.33 -13.29 -19.92
C GLY A 242 -1.32 -12.47 -20.73
N ARG A 243 -1.80 -11.67 -21.70
CA ARG A 243 -0.94 -10.82 -22.57
C ARG A 243 -0.08 -9.82 -21.77
N GLY A 244 -0.48 -9.49 -20.54
CA GLY A 244 0.25 -8.60 -19.63
C GLY A 244 1.58 -9.17 -19.14
N LEU A 245 1.67 -10.48 -18.85
CA LEU A 245 2.91 -11.12 -18.39
C LEU A 245 4.02 -11.07 -19.45
N LEU A 246 3.67 -11.33 -20.71
CA LEU A 246 4.61 -11.28 -21.83
C LEU A 246 5.14 -9.86 -22.07
N ASP A 247 4.31 -8.83 -21.86
CA ASP A 247 4.73 -7.42 -22.00
C ASP A 247 5.55 -6.95 -20.77
N LEU A 248 5.19 -7.44 -19.57
CA LEU A 248 5.94 -7.25 -18.31
C LEU A 248 7.36 -7.82 -18.44
N LEU A 249 7.48 -9.06 -18.90
CA LEU A 249 8.75 -9.79 -19.05
C LEU A 249 9.58 -9.30 -20.26
N ARG A 250 8.96 -8.67 -21.28
CA ARG A 250 9.67 -8.12 -22.45
C ARG A 250 10.29 -6.75 -22.21
N ARG A 251 9.67 -5.91 -21.39
CA ARG A 251 10.02 -4.48 -21.29
C ARG A 251 10.72 -4.09 -19.99
N ARG A 252 10.80 -4.99 -19.01
CA ARG A 252 11.26 -4.68 -17.66
C ARG A 252 12.23 -5.73 -17.12
N PRO A 253 13.02 -5.42 -16.07
CA PRO A 253 13.84 -6.43 -15.40
C PRO A 253 12.96 -7.59 -14.97
N LEU A 254 13.30 -8.79 -15.42
CA LEU A 254 12.56 -10.03 -15.14
C LEU A 254 12.32 -10.24 -13.63
N THR A 255 13.24 -9.74 -12.80
CA THR A 255 13.21 -9.81 -11.33
C THR A 255 12.07 -8.99 -10.72
N LEU A 256 11.87 -7.74 -11.14
CA LEU A 256 10.80 -6.87 -10.62
C LEU A 256 9.41 -7.37 -11.03
N GLY A 257 9.27 -7.84 -12.28
CA GLY A 257 8.01 -8.42 -12.76
C GLY A 257 7.62 -9.70 -12.02
N ALA A 258 8.60 -10.54 -11.68
CA ALA A 258 8.42 -11.71 -10.84
C ALA A 258 7.98 -11.34 -9.41
N GLY A 259 8.64 -10.32 -8.83
CA GLY A 259 8.31 -9.80 -7.51
C GLY A 259 6.85 -9.33 -7.44
N TYR A 260 6.42 -8.55 -8.43
CA TYR A 260 5.01 -8.15 -8.54
C TYR A 260 4.06 -9.35 -8.60
N ALA A 261 4.33 -10.32 -9.49
CA ALA A 261 3.46 -11.49 -9.64
C ALA A 261 3.30 -12.28 -8.33
N ILE A 262 4.40 -12.45 -7.58
CA ILE A 262 4.38 -13.10 -6.25
C ILE A 262 3.52 -12.30 -5.27
N LEU A 263 3.80 -11.01 -5.12
CA LEU A 263 3.11 -10.14 -4.17
C LEU A 263 1.61 -10.04 -4.48
N HIS A 264 1.25 -9.87 -5.76
CA HIS A 264 -0.13 -9.84 -6.20
C HIS A 264 -0.84 -11.15 -5.91
N THR A 265 -0.21 -12.30 -6.17
CA THR A 265 -0.88 -13.60 -5.96
C THR A 265 -1.04 -13.93 -4.49
N LEU A 266 -0.05 -13.59 -3.65
CA LEU A 266 -0.18 -13.72 -2.19
C LEU A 266 -1.23 -12.76 -1.61
N SER A 267 -1.40 -11.58 -2.20
CA SER A 267 -2.42 -10.60 -1.79
C SER A 267 -3.83 -10.95 -2.29
N ALA A 268 -3.94 -11.75 -3.36
CA ALA A 268 -5.21 -12.27 -3.88
C ALA A 268 -5.81 -13.37 -3.00
N TRP A 269 -4.98 -14.05 -2.19
CA TRP A 269 -5.43 -15.12 -1.32
C TRP A 269 -6.37 -14.57 -0.25
N THR A 270 -7.67 -14.84 -0.31
CA THR A 270 -8.60 -14.39 0.74
C THR A 270 -8.94 -15.58 1.63
N PRO A 271 -8.47 -15.64 2.90
CA PRO A 271 -9.15 -16.48 3.87
C PRO A 271 -10.61 -15.99 3.93
N THR A 272 -11.57 -16.89 3.73
CA THR A 272 -12.99 -16.59 3.90
C THR A 272 -13.20 -16.04 5.31
N ASP A 273 -13.31 -14.71 5.43
CA ASP A 273 -13.59 -14.07 6.70
C ASP A 273 -15.06 -13.61 6.77
N PRO A 274 -15.90 -14.28 7.57
CA PRO A 274 -17.29 -13.90 7.79
C PRO A 274 -17.49 -12.66 8.67
N SER A 275 -16.45 -12.09 9.30
CA SER A 275 -16.56 -10.96 10.24
C SER A 275 -16.55 -9.57 9.59
N SER A 276 -16.08 -9.44 8.35
CA SER A 276 -15.85 -8.12 7.76
C SER A 276 -17.16 -7.41 7.48
N THR A 277 -17.33 -6.18 7.98
CA THR A 277 -18.50 -5.34 7.67
C THR A 277 -18.69 -5.30 6.15
N PRO A 278 -19.85 -5.72 5.62
CA PRO A 278 -20.05 -5.77 4.18
C PRO A 278 -19.83 -4.37 3.57
N VAL A 279 -19.07 -4.30 2.49
CA VAL A 279 -18.98 -3.06 1.70
C VAL A 279 -20.39 -2.76 1.15
N PRO A 280 -20.92 -1.54 1.32
CA PRO A 280 -22.21 -1.17 0.74
C PRO A 280 -22.23 -1.43 -0.77
N LYS A 281 -23.34 -1.99 -1.26
CA LYS A 281 -23.45 -2.42 -2.67
C LYS A 281 -23.26 -1.25 -3.64
N GLU A 282 -23.70 -0.06 -3.24
CA GLU A 282 -23.62 1.19 -3.99
C GLU A 282 -22.16 1.63 -4.16
N VAL A 283 -21.37 1.57 -3.08
CA VAL A 283 -19.93 1.86 -3.10
C VAL A 283 -19.20 0.85 -3.97
N LEU A 284 -19.53 -0.44 -3.87
CA LEU A 284 -18.92 -1.47 -4.71
C LEU A 284 -19.27 -1.27 -6.20
N ALA A 285 -20.50 -0.87 -6.51
CA ALA A 285 -20.91 -0.55 -7.88
C ALA A 285 -20.14 0.67 -8.43
N GLU A 286 -19.89 1.67 -7.59
CA GLU A 286 -19.07 2.83 -7.93
C GLU A 286 -17.62 2.44 -8.26
N VAL A 287 -16.99 1.64 -7.39
CA VAL A 287 -15.62 1.14 -7.63
C VAL A 287 -15.55 0.37 -8.94
N ARG A 288 -16.51 -0.54 -9.18
CA ARG A 288 -16.61 -1.33 -10.43
C ARG A 288 -16.81 -0.46 -11.66
N ARG A 289 -17.48 0.69 -11.54
CA ARG A 289 -17.68 1.62 -12.66
C ARG A 289 -16.42 2.40 -13.00
N ARG A 290 -15.60 2.73 -11.98
CA ARG A 290 -14.37 3.53 -12.14
C ARG A 290 -13.15 2.70 -12.55
N LEU A 291 -13.12 1.41 -12.21
CA LEU A 291 -12.02 0.52 -12.57
C LEU A 291 -12.29 -0.19 -13.91
N PRO A 292 -11.31 -0.23 -14.83
CA PRO A 292 -11.47 -0.89 -16.13
C PRO A 292 -11.33 -2.42 -16.06
N LEU A 293 -11.25 -3.00 -14.86
CA LEU A 293 -11.13 -4.43 -14.61
C LEU A 293 -12.33 -4.97 -13.84
N ARG A 294 -12.53 -6.29 -13.89
CA ARG A 294 -13.54 -6.97 -13.09
C ARG A 294 -13.09 -7.00 -11.63
N VAL A 295 -13.80 -6.29 -10.76
CA VAL A 295 -13.53 -6.27 -9.31
C VAL A 295 -14.17 -7.49 -8.63
N CYS A 296 -13.32 -8.34 -8.09
CA CYS A 296 -13.62 -9.58 -7.37
C CYS A 296 -12.79 -9.68 -6.06
N GLY A 297 -12.93 -10.80 -5.35
CA GLY A 297 -12.19 -11.03 -4.09
C GLY A 297 -10.67 -11.05 -4.28
N GLU A 298 -10.20 -11.48 -5.46
CA GLU A 298 -8.76 -11.52 -5.77
C GLU A 298 -8.18 -10.17 -6.19
N THR A 299 -9.01 -9.15 -6.44
CA THR A 299 -8.54 -7.84 -6.93
C THR A 299 -7.72 -7.13 -5.86
N ASN A 300 -6.49 -6.75 -6.20
CA ASN A 300 -5.56 -6.07 -5.31
C ASN A 300 -4.60 -5.16 -6.11
N ASP A 301 -3.81 -4.33 -5.43
CA ASP A 301 -2.84 -3.42 -6.03
C ASP A 301 -1.39 -3.97 -5.97
N GLY A 302 -1.24 -5.28 -5.77
CA GLY A 302 0.03 -5.94 -5.52
C GLY A 302 0.35 -6.13 -4.04
N VAL A 303 -0.24 -5.34 -3.12
CA VAL A 303 0.06 -5.41 -1.69
C VAL A 303 -1.20 -5.50 -0.83
N VAL A 304 -2.25 -4.77 -1.19
CA VAL A 304 -3.48 -4.64 -0.40
C VAL A 304 -4.68 -5.01 -1.27
N PRO A 305 -5.55 -5.94 -0.83
CA PRO A 305 -6.81 -6.22 -1.51
C PRO A 305 -7.64 -4.96 -1.70
N THR A 306 -8.18 -4.73 -2.90
CA THR A 306 -8.96 -3.53 -3.26
C THR A 306 -10.15 -3.33 -2.31
N MET A 307 -10.77 -4.43 -1.83
CA MET A 307 -11.86 -4.36 -0.86
C MET A 307 -11.41 -3.99 0.56
N SER A 308 -10.15 -4.27 0.91
CA SER A 308 -9.57 -3.84 2.18
C SER A 308 -9.23 -2.34 2.17
N GLN A 309 -9.17 -1.69 1.01
CA GLN A 309 -8.82 -0.27 0.90
C GLN A 309 -10.00 0.67 1.14
N LEU A 310 -11.22 0.16 1.04
CA LEU A 310 -12.44 0.96 1.14
C LEU A 310 -12.69 1.40 2.58
N TYR A 311 -12.82 2.72 2.75
CA TYR A 311 -13.14 3.36 4.03
C TYR A 311 -13.75 4.74 3.80
N GLY A 312 -14.82 5.07 4.55
CA GLY A 312 -15.52 6.35 4.40
C GLY A 312 -16.07 6.58 2.99
N GLU A 313 -16.02 7.84 2.53
CA GLU A 313 -16.43 8.25 1.18
C GLU A 313 -15.44 7.72 0.12
N LEU A 314 -15.92 7.16 -0.99
CA LEU A 314 -15.02 6.83 -2.10
C LEU A 314 -14.61 8.11 -2.85
N VAL A 315 -13.36 8.54 -2.64
CA VAL A 315 -12.79 9.74 -3.28
C VAL A 315 -12.42 9.43 -4.72
N SER A 316 -11.59 8.42 -4.92
CA SER A 316 -11.18 7.98 -6.26
C SER A 316 -10.98 6.47 -6.31
N ALA A 317 -11.12 5.91 -7.50
CA ALA A 317 -10.69 4.55 -7.79
C ALA A 317 -9.88 4.58 -9.10
N VAL A 318 -8.73 3.93 -9.11
CA VAL A 318 -7.80 4.00 -10.24
C VAL A 318 -7.05 2.69 -10.47
N LEU A 319 -6.76 2.39 -11.73
CA LEU A 319 -5.88 1.31 -12.10
C LEU A 319 -4.44 1.73 -11.82
N ALA A 320 -3.86 1.22 -10.74
CA ALA A 320 -2.54 1.57 -10.22
C ALA A 320 -2.09 0.45 -9.27
N ASP A 321 -0.80 0.17 -9.23
CA ASP A 321 -0.24 -0.60 -8.13
C ASP A 321 -0.01 0.25 -6.87
N HIS A 322 0.43 -0.43 -5.82
CA HIS A 322 0.65 0.18 -4.51
C HIS A 322 1.69 1.31 -4.51
N ALA A 323 2.64 1.31 -5.46
CA ALA A 323 3.72 2.31 -5.53
C ALA A 323 3.39 3.43 -6.53
N ASP A 324 2.67 3.13 -7.61
CA ASP A 324 2.19 4.08 -8.61
C ASP A 324 1.52 5.31 -7.96
N ILE A 325 0.62 5.06 -7.00
CA ILE A 325 -0.24 6.10 -6.41
C ILE A 325 0.53 7.18 -5.63
N VAL A 326 1.72 6.83 -5.11
CA VAL A 326 2.63 7.77 -4.43
C VAL A 326 3.66 8.40 -5.37
N GLY A 327 3.50 8.19 -6.69
CA GLY A 327 4.33 8.79 -7.72
C GLY A 327 5.55 7.97 -8.12
N GLN A 328 5.61 6.69 -7.72
CA GLN A 328 6.67 5.75 -8.10
C GLN A 328 6.26 4.93 -9.33
N PHE A 329 5.92 5.65 -10.40
CA PHE A 329 5.61 5.10 -11.71
C PHE A 329 6.59 5.66 -12.74
N ARG A 330 6.69 4.99 -13.89
CA ARG A 330 7.60 5.42 -14.95
C ARG A 330 7.13 6.74 -15.57
N ARG A 331 7.85 7.83 -15.29
CA ARG A 331 7.63 9.15 -15.90
C ARG A 331 8.42 9.33 -17.19
N SER A 332 7.98 10.26 -18.03
CA SER A 332 8.75 10.69 -19.21
C SER A 332 10.09 11.30 -18.77
N GLY A 333 11.22 10.73 -19.21
CA GLY A 333 12.57 11.28 -19.02
C GLY A 333 13.27 10.95 -17.70
N THR A 334 12.70 10.10 -16.83
CA THR A 334 13.32 9.71 -15.55
C THR A 334 14.14 8.42 -15.64
N ALA A 335 15.08 8.24 -14.69
CA ALA A 335 15.99 7.10 -14.61
C ALA A 335 15.30 5.73 -14.47
N GLN A 336 16.05 4.67 -14.79
CA GLN A 336 15.64 3.26 -14.96
C GLN A 336 14.95 2.60 -13.75
N TYR A 337 14.94 3.23 -12.56
CA TYR A 337 14.47 2.65 -11.29
C TYR A 337 13.36 3.46 -10.59
N THR A 338 12.50 4.13 -11.36
CA THR A 338 11.38 4.92 -10.81
C THR A 338 10.11 4.11 -10.52
N ASP A 339 10.04 2.86 -11.00
CA ASP A 339 8.87 2.00 -10.94
C ASP A 339 9.28 0.65 -10.30
N TRP A 340 9.00 0.54 -9.00
CA TRP A 340 9.49 -0.53 -8.12
C TRP A 340 8.60 -1.78 -8.15
N LEU A 341 7.34 -1.62 -8.53
CA LEU A 341 6.35 -2.67 -8.50
C LEU A 341 5.66 -2.79 -9.88
N PRO A 342 6.41 -3.14 -10.93
CA PRO A 342 5.91 -3.12 -12.30
C PRO A 342 4.66 -3.96 -12.48
N SER A 343 3.49 -3.33 -12.48
CA SER A 343 2.21 -4.05 -12.49
C SER A 343 1.57 -4.18 -13.87
N GLY A 344 2.00 -3.35 -14.82
CA GLY A 344 1.31 -3.22 -16.10
C GLY A 344 0.02 -2.43 -16.02
N SER A 345 -0.21 -1.67 -14.93
CA SER A 345 -1.31 -0.71 -14.78
C SER A 345 -1.32 0.35 -15.89
N HIS A 346 -0.16 0.64 -16.49
CA HIS A 346 0.07 1.79 -17.37
C HIS A 346 -0.33 3.12 -16.71
N PHE A 347 -0.20 3.20 -15.38
CA PHE A 347 -0.41 4.43 -14.65
C PHE A 347 0.58 5.51 -15.09
N ASP A 348 0.08 6.72 -15.30
CA ASP A 348 0.79 7.82 -15.94
C ASP A 348 0.52 9.16 -15.23
N GLU A 349 1.17 10.23 -15.71
CA GLU A 349 1.04 11.57 -15.13
C GLU A 349 -0.39 12.10 -15.18
N ARG A 350 -1.19 11.68 -16.19
CA ARG A 350 -2.60 12.09 -16.32
C ARG A 350 -3.44 11.45 -15.22
N ASN A 351 -3.30 10.15 -15.00
CA ASN A 351 -4.02 9.45 -13.93
C ASN A 351 -3.58 9.95 -12.55
N PHE A 352 -2.28 10.18 -12.36
CA PHE A 352 -1.75 10.78 -11.14
C PHE A 352 -2.37 12.15 -10.86
N ALA A 353 -2.36 13.06 -11.85
CA ALA A 353 -2.96 14.38 -11.71
C ALA A 353 -4.46 14.31 -11.42
N ARG A 354 -5.19 13.40 -12.06
CA ARG A 354 -6.63 13.19 -11.83
C ARG A 354 -6.92 12.77 -10.39
N VAL A 355 -6.22 11.75 -9.88
CA VAL A 355 -6.45 11.25 -8.51
C VAL A 355 -6.17 12.35 -7.49
N TRP A 356 -5.06 13.06 -7.61
CA TRP A 356 -4.72 14.12 -6.66
C TRP A 356 -5.60 15.36 -6.82
N ASP A 357 -6.24 15.55 -7.98
CA ASP A 357 -7.33 16.52 -8.15
C ASP A 357 -8.61 16.08 -7.40
N ASP A 358 -9.01 14.80 -7.50
CA ASP A 358 -10.13 14.23 -6.74
C ASP A 358 -9.91 14.36 -5.21
N VAL A 359 -8.67 14.13 -4.75
CA VAL A 359 -8.29 14.30 -3.33
C VAL A 359 -8.36 15.77 -2.91
N ALA A 360 -7.87 16.69 -3.74
CA ALA A 360 -7.99 18.12 -3.45
C ALA A 360 -9.45 18.59 -3.42
N ASP A 361 -10.31 18.06 -4.30
CA ASP A 361 -11.77 18.30 -4.26
C ASP A 361 -12.40 17.77 -2.97
N PHE A 362 -11.99 16.59 -2.52
CA PHE A 362 -12.47 16.05 -1.24
C PHE A 362 -12.07 16.95 -0.07
N ILE A 363 -10.83 17.43 -0.03
CA ILE A 363 -10.33 18.37 0.99
C ILE A 363 -11.07 19.72 0.92
N ALA A 364 -11.21 20.30 -0.27
CA ALA A 364 -11.82 21.62 -0.46
C ALA A 364 -13.31 21.66 -0.07
N ARG A 365 -14.02 20.53 -0.11
CA ARG A 365 -15.41 20.44 0.37
C ARG A 365 -15.53 20.53 1.90
N THR A 366 -14.43 20.67 2.63
CA THR A 366 -14.40 20.74 4.10
C THR A 366 -13.92 22.08 4.65
N SER A 367 -13.41 22.95 3.78
CA SER A 367 -12.84 24.27 4.09
C SER A 367 -13.78 25.41 3.70
#